data_AF-A0A0F9MNA5-F1
#
_entry.id   AF-A0A0F9MNA5-F1
#
_cell.length_a   1.000
_cell.length_b   1.000
_cell.length_c   1.000
_cell.angle_alpha   90.00
_cell.angle_beta   90.00
_cell.angle_gamma   90.00
#
_symmetry.space_group_name_H-M   'P 1'
#
loop_
_entity.id
_entity.type
_entity.pdbx_description
1 polymer ?
#
loop_
_entity_poly.entity_id
_entity_poly.type
_entity_poly.pdbx_seq_one_letter_code
_entity_poly.pdbx_strand_id
1 'polypeptide(L)'
;MPTVKEHEDLIKGIDNLLATEGEEAGQWVVGTWTAKELLLNGGMPNTENNWNYILHVMRMFYPDSTWERGSRDEGWKVRVRIRTK
;
A
#
# COMPACT_ATOMS: atom_id res chain seq x y z
N MET A 1 3.56 -0.74 -17.17
CA MET A 1 3.47 0.52 -16.41
C MET A 1 1.99 0.77 -16.16
N PRO A 2 1.57 1.11 -14.92
CA PRO A 2 0.19 1.44 -14.61
C PRO A 2 -0.27 2.70 -15.36
N THR A 3 -1.55 2.76 -15.69
CA THR A 3 -2.22 3.96 -16.18
C THR A 3 -2.37 4.98 -15.06
N VAL A 4 -2.61 6.25 -15.43
CA VAL A 4 -2.87 7.33 -14.45
C VAL A 4 -4.06 6.98 -13.55
N LYS A 5 -5.12 6.39 -14.12
CA LYS A 5 -6.30 5.98 -13.37
C LYS A 5 -5.98 4.88 -12.35
N GLU A 6 -5.27 3.82 -12.74
CA GLU A 6 -4.87 2.75 -11.83
C GLU A 6 -3.99 3.27 -10.68
N HIS A 7 -3.14 4.26 -10.95
CA HIS A 7 -2.33 4.91 -9.93
C HIS A 7 -3.19 5.66 -8.89
N GLU A 8 -4.14 6.48 -9.35
CA GLU A 8 -5.05 7.22 -8.47
C GLU A 8 -5.97 6.30 -7.67
N ASP A 9 -6.50 5.25 -8.32
CA ASP A 9 -7.39 4.28 -7.69
C ASP A 9 -6.64 3.47 -6.61
N LEU A 10 -5.37 3.12 -6.85
CA LEU A 10 -4.54 2.45 -5.85
C LEU A 10 -4.29 3.33 -4.61
N ILE A 11 -3.93 4.61 -4.79
CA ILE A 11 -3.71 5.53 -3.66
C ILE A 11 -5.00 5.71 -2.86
N LYS A 12 -6.13 5.95 -3.54
CA LYS A 12 -7.44 6.05 -2.88
C LYS A 12 -7.81 4.78 -2.13
N GLY A 13 -7.49 3.61 -2.69
CA GLY A 13 -7.69 2.32 -2.04
C GLY A 13 -6.90 2.19 -0.74
N ILE A 14 -5.60 2.55 -0.76
CA ILE A 14 -4.73 2.53 0.42
C ILE A 14 -5.22 3.51 1.49
N ASP A 15 -5.58 4.73 1.10
CA ASP A 15 -6.10 5.74 2.03
C ASP A 15 -7.41 5.28 2.67
N ASN A 16 -8.30 4.65 1.88
CA ASN A 16 -9.53 4.08 2.40
C ASN A 16 -9.27 2.92 3.37
N LEU A 17 -8.36 2.00 3.03
CA LEU A 17 -7.96 0.91 3.93
C LEU A 17 -7.38 1.44 5.25
N LEU A 18 -6.51 2.45 5.20
CA LEU A 18 -6.02 3.11 6.40
C LEU A 18 -7.14 3.76 7.23
N ALA A 19 -8.11 4.38 6.58
CA ALA A 19 -9.23 5.02 7.28
C ALA A 19 -10.20 4.01 7.93
N THR A 20 -10.39 2.84 7.32
CA THR A 20 -11.37 1.84 7.80
C THR A 20 -10.77 0.75 8.67
N GLU A 21 -9.55 0.32 8.38
CA GLU A 21 -8.87 -0.80 9.03
C GLU A 21 -7.60 -0.39 9.76
N GLY A 22 -7.15 0.86 9.60
CA GLY A 22 -5.95 1.34 10.27
C GLY A 22 -6.14 1.47 11.78
N GLU A 23 -5.11 1.11 12.52
CA GLU A 23 -5.07 1.25 13.97
C GLU A 23 -4.43 2.58 14.35
N GLU A 24 -5.04 3.29 15.30
CA GLU A 24 -4.44 4.49 15.89
C GLU A 24 -3.31 4.11 16.84
N ALA A 25 -2.11 4.61 16.56
CA ALA A 25 -0.90 4.42 17.35
C ALA A 25 -0.28 5.80 17.70
N GLY A 26 -0.89 6.48 18.66
CA GLY A 26 -0.47 7.82 19.09
C GLY A 26 -0.77 8.86 18.02
N GLN A 27 0.27 9.45 17.41
CA GLN A 27 0.14 10.45 16.34
C GLN A 27 0.03 9.84 14.94
N TRP A 28 -0.23 8.54 14.84
CA TRP A 28 -0.18 7.80 13.59
C TRP A 28 -1.41 6.94 13.42
N VAL A 29 -1.88 6.81 12.18
CA VAL A 29 -2.72 5.69 11.75
C VAL A 29 -1.82 4.72 11.00
N VAL A 30 -1.87 3.45 11.38
CA VAL A 30 -0.98 2.42 10.86
C VAL A 30 -1.78 1.22 10.41
N GLY A 31 -1.43 0.66 9.25
CA GLY A 31 -1.97 -0.61 8.79
C GLY A 31 -0.92 -1.43 8.05
N THR A 32 -1.11 -2.75 8.03
CA THR A 32 -0.16 -3.68 7.42
C THR A 32 -0.87 -4.57 6.42
N TRP A 33 -0.42 -4.54 5.18
CA TRP A 33 -0.99 -5.33 4.09
C TRP A 33 0.12 -5.87 3.19
N THR A 34 -0.19 -6.89 2.42
CA THR A 34 0.65 -7.41 1.35
C THR A 34 0.44 -6.61 0.06
N ALA A 35 1.44 -6.63 -0.82
CA ALA A 35 1.36 -5.99 -2.12
C ALA A 35 0.20 -6.58 -2.93
N LYS A 36 -0.04 -7.88 -2.82
CA LYS A 36 -1.22 -8.54 -3.40
C LYS A 36 -2.53 -7.92 -2.91
N GLU A 37 -2.72 -7.74 -1.61
CA GLU A 37 -3.95 -7.15 -1.05
C GLU A 37 -4.16 -5.72 -1.54
N LEU A 38 -3.11 -4.90 -1.54
CA LEU A 38 -3.18 -3.52 -2.01
C LEU A 38 -3.49 -3.43 -3.52
N LEU A 39 -2.88 -4.30 -4.33
CA LEU A 39 -3.17 -4.35 -5.76
C LEU A 39 -4.60 -4.79 -6.03
N LEU A 40 -5.10 -5.82 -5.33
CA LEU A 40 -6.48 -6.28 -5.48
C LEU A 40 -7.48 -5.21 -5.04
N ASN A 41 -7.19 -4.48 -3.96
CA ASN A 41 -8.01 -3.37 -3.50
C ASN A 41 -8.04 -2.21 -4.52
N GLY A 42 -6.90 -1.89 -5.14
CA GLY A 42 -6.76 -0.90 -6.20
C GLY A 42 -7.20 -1.38 -7.60
N GLY A 43 -7.76 -2.58 -7.73
CA GLY A 43 -8.21 -3.13 -9.02
C GLY A 43 -7.09 -3.49 -10.00
N MET A 44 -5.86 -3.67 -9.50
CA MET A 44 -4.67 -3.94 -10.30
C MET A 44 -4.30 -5.44 -10.34
N PRO A 45 -3.70 -5.92 -11.44
CA PRO A 45 -3.24 -7.31 -11.54
C PRO A 45 -2.14 -7.66 -10.52
N ASN A 46 -2.23 -8.85 -9.92
CA ASN A 46 -1.20 -9.39 -9.02
C ASN A 46 -0.01 -9.96 -9.82
N THR A 47 0.99 -9.12 -10.12
CA THR A 47 2.20 -9.50 -10.86
C THR A 47 3.46 -8.98 -10.18
N GLU A 48 4.61 -9.62 -10.41
CA GLU A 48 5.91 -9.17 -9.83
C GLU A 48 6.24 -7.71 -10.16
N ASN A 49 5.93 -7.26 -11.38
CA ASN A 49 6.12 -5.86 -11.77
C ASN A 49 5.26 -4.91 -10.93
N ASN A 50 4.01 -5.29 -10.67
CA ASN A 50 3.10 -4.49 -9.86
C ASN A 50 3.48 -4.54 -8.37
N TRP A 51 4.09 -5.61 -7.87
CA TRP A 51 4.65 -5.63 -6.53
C TRP A 51 5.75 -4.60 -6.34
N ASN A 52 6.66 -4.50 -7.32
CA ASN A 52 7.69 -3.46 -7.28
C ASN A 52 7.11 -2.06 -7.43
N TYR A 53 5.98 -1.92 -8.14
CA TYR A 53 5.26 -0.67 -8.21
C TYR A 53 4.67 -0.23 -6.86
N ILE A 54 4.16 -1.16 -6.04
CA ILE A 54 3.72 -0.84 -4.67
C ILE A 54 4.85 -0.16 -3.88
N LEU A 55 6.09 -0.68 -3.95
CA LEU A 55 7.22 -0.03 -3.27
C LEU A 55 7.48 1.39 -3.77
N HIS A 56 7.32 1.64 -5.07
CA HIS A 56 7.47 2.97 -5.63
C HIS A 56 6.40 3.93 -5.05
N VAL A 57 5.14 3.49 -5.00
CA VAL A 57 4.04 4.26 -4.40
C VAL A 57 4.29 4.53 -2.91
N MET A 58 4.69 3.52 -2.14
CA MET A 58 5.00 3.66 -0.71
C MET A 58 6.07 4.73 -0.46
N ARG A 59 7.16 4.72 -1.24
CA ARG A 59 8.25 5.70 -1.11
C ARG A 59 7.83 7.13 -1.43
N MET A 60 6.94 7.30 -2.40
CA MET A 60 6.52 8.62 -2.89
C MET A 60 5.44 9.25 -2.01
N PHE A 61 4.44 8.47 -1.59
CA PHE A 61 3.23 8.99 -0.94
C PHE A 61 3.15 8.68 0.55
N TYR A 62 3.84 7.64 1.02
CA TYR A 62 3.80 7.19 2.40
C TYR A 62 5.23 7.02 2.97
N PRO A 63 6.07 8.08 2.96
CA PRO A 63 7.52 7.99 3.18
C PRO A 63 7.92 7.43 4.55
N ASP A 64 7.03 7.51 5.53
CA ASP A 64 7.22 6.98 6.88
C ASP A 64 6.98 5.47 7.00
N SER A 65 6.48 4.84 5.92
CA SER A 65 6.12 3.42 5.85
C SER A 65 7.34 2.53 5.75
N THR A 66 7.19 1.29 6.19
CA THR A 66 8.24 0.26 6.12
C THR A 66 7.77 -0.91 5.29
N TRP A 67 8.71 -1.67 4.73
CA TRP A 67 8.38 -2.83 3.90
C TRP A 67 9.42 -3.93 4.07
N GLU A 68 8.94 -5.16 4.03
CA GLU A 68 9.75 -6.37 4.05
C GLU A 68 9.32 -7.32 2.93
N ARG A 69 10.20 -8.22 2.53
CA ARG A 69 9.87 -9.19 1.49
C ARG A 69 8.93 -10.24 2.09
N GLY A 70 7.73 -10.35 1.55
CA GLY A 70 6.75 -11.39 1.91
C GLY A 70 7.00 -12.69 1.16
N SER A 71 6.01 -13.58 1.18
CA SER A 71 6.08 -14.85 0.44
C SER A 71 6.05 -14.63 -1.08
N ARG A 72 6.50 -15.65 -1.83
CA ARG A 72 6.56 -15.58 -3.30
C ARG A 72 5.22 -15.26 -3.96
N ASP A 73 4.09 -15.56 -3.29
CA ASP A 73 2.76 -15.39 -3.86
C ASP A 73 2.04 -14.10 -3.38
N GLU A 74 2.59 -13.43 -2.37
CA GLU A 74 2.01 -12.23 -1.73
C GLU A 74 2.77 -10.95 -2.06
N GLY A 75 4.02 -11.05 -2.49
CA GLY A 75 4.88 -9.92 -2.82
C GLY A 75 5.48 -9.26 -1.58
N TRP A 76 5.48 -7.92 -1.55
CA TRP A 76 6.00 -7.16 -0.40
C TRP A 76 4.97 -7.09 0.72
N LYS A 77 5.39 -7.25 1.97
CA LYS A 77 4.57 -6.89 3.12
C LYS A 77 4.90 -5.45 3.49
N VAL A 78 3.91 -4.58 3.42
CA VAL A 78 4.07 -3.14 3.65
C VAL A 78 3.31 -2.75 4.90
N ARG A 79 3.99 -2.04 5.79
CA ARG A 79 3.41 -1.39 6.95
C ARG A 79 3.29 0.09 6.63
N VAL A 80 2.09 0.49 6.23
CA VAL A 80 1.78 1.87 5.86
C VAL A 80 1.49 2.68 7.12
N ARG A 81 2.06 3.89 7.20
CA ARG A 81 1.75 4.81 8.30
C ARG A 81 1.61 6.24 7.81
N ILE A 82 0.57 6.90 8.30
CA ILE A 82 0.29 8.31 8.06
C ILE A 82 0.13 9.03 9.39
N ARG A 83 0.55 10.29 9.45
CA ARG A 83 0.43 11.10 10.66
C ARG A 83 -1.01 11.58 10.80
N THR A 84 -1.62 11.40 11.97
CA THR A 84 -2.89 12.06 12.28
C THR A 84 -2.62 13.57 12.36
N LYS A 85 -3.46 14.37 11.68
CA LYS A 85 -3.36 15.83 11.69
C LYS A 85 -3.82 16.42 13.01
#